data_AF-A0A8I0H9S0-F1
#
_entry.id   AF-A0A8I0H9S0-F1
#
_cell.length_a   1.000
_cell.length_b   1.000
_cell.length_c   1.000
_cell.angle_alpha   90.00
_cell.angle_beta   90.00
_cell.angle_gamma   90.00
#
_symmetry.space_group_name_H-M   'P 1'
#
loop_
_entity.id
_entity.type
_entity.pdbx_description
1 polymer ?
#
loop_
_entity_poly.entity_id
_entity_poly.type
_entity_poly.pdbx_seq_one_letter_code
_entity_poly.pdbx_strand_id
1 'polypeptide(L)'
;GSVNKKYANKDKTENKLLTQNVAIGLDGRKHRRNLNVLVCGGSGAGKTRFYAKPNIMNANTSFVVLDPKGELLRDTGHLLEEKGY
;
A
#
# COMPACT_ATOMS: atom_id res chain seq x y z
N GLY A 1 -11.76 -14.46 1.97
CA GLY A 1 -12.97 -14.34 1.13
C GLY A 1 -12.66 -14.66 -0.33
N SER A 2 -13.68 -14.96 -1.14
CA SER A 2 -13.56 -15.26 -2.58
C SER A 2 -12.88 -14.14 -3.38
N VAL A 3 -13.08 -12.88 -2.96
CA VAL A 3 -12.51 -11.68 -3.58
C VAL A 3 -10.98 -11.67 -3.53
N ASN A 4 -10.37 -11.92 -2.37
CA ASN A 4 -8.91 -11.86 -2.23
C ASN A 4 -8.22 -12.92 -3.09
N LYS A 5 -8.77 -14.14 -3.12
CA LYS A 5 -8.25 -15.24 -3.97
C LYS A 5 -8.25 -14.88 -5.46
N LYS A 6 -9.16 -14.01 -5.90
CA LYS A 6 -9.27 -13.59 -7.31
C LYS A 6 -8.26 -12.51 -7.69
N TYR A 7 -7.89 -11.63 -6.76
CA TYR A 7 -7.17 -10.39 -7.08
C TYR A 7 -5.77 -10.29 -6.48
N ALA A 8 -5.49 -10.99 -5.38
CA ALA A 8 -4.18 -10.98 -4.77
C ALA A 8 -3.20 -11.85 -5.56
N ASN A 9 -1.95 -11.38 -5.69
CA ASN A 9 -0.82 -12.20 -6.07
C ASN A 9 -0.53 -13.22 -4.95
N LYS A 10 -0.08 -14.43 -5.34
CA LYS A 10 0.35 -15.48 -4.42
C LYS A 10 1.59 -15.04 -3.62
N ASP A 11 2.50 -14.32 -4.26
CA ASP A 11 3.59 -13.67 -3.54
C ASP A 11 3.03 -12.45 -2.80
N LYS A 12 3.16 -12.47 -1.46
CA LYS A 12 2.56 -11.44 -0.60
C LYS A 12 3.23 -10.08 -0.79
N THR A 13 4.52 -10.05 -1.11
CA THR A 13 5.25 -8.80 -1.37
C THR A 13 4.75 -8.14 -2.65
N GLU A 14 4.28 -8.90 -3.64
CA GLU A 14 3.79 -8.40 -4.94
C GLU A 14 2.34 -7.88 -4.91
N ASN A 15 1.90 -7.35 -3.78
CA ASN A 15 0.55 -6.87 -3.57
C ASN A 15 0.50 -5.45 -2.99
N LYS A 16 -0.54 -4.71 -3.38
CA LYS A 16 -1.02 -3.52 -2.67
C LYS A 16 -2.04 -3.95 -1.62
N LEU A 17 -1.83 -3.56 -0.38
CA LEU A 17 -2.70 -3.89 0.75
C LEU A 17 -3.90 -2.93 0.78
N LEU A 18 -5.12 -3.45 0.78
CA LEU A 18 -6.34 -2.64 0.80
C LEU A 18 -7.05 -2.71 2.16
N THR A 19 -7.18 -3.92 2.71
CA THR A 19 -7.70 -4.18 4.05
C THR A 19 -6.97 -5.40 4.65
N GLN A 20 -7.29 -5.79 5.89
CA GLN A 20 -6.75 -7.00 6.52
C GLN A 20 -6.98 -8.27 5.69
N ASN A 21 -8.06 -8.32 4.91
CA ASN A 21 -8.49 -9.53 4.20
C ASN A 21 -8.47 -9.40 2.67
N VAL A 22 -8.09 -8.22 2.15
CA VAL A 22 -8.11 -7.94 0.71
C VAL A 22 -6.83 -7.21 0.31
N ALA A 23 -6.18 -7.76 -0.70
CA ALA A 23 -5.06 -7.16 -1.40
C ALA A 23 -5.25 -7.32 -2.92
N ILE A 24 -4.53 -6.53 -3.70
CA ILE A 24 -4.55 -6.59 -5.16
C ILE A 24 -3.12 -6.66 -5.68
N GLY A 25 -2.86 -7.60 -6.60
CA GLY A 25 -1.55 -7.76 -7.21
C GLY A 25 -1.12 -6.52 -7.99
N LEU A 26 0.18 -6.30 -8.13
CA LEU A 26 0.72 -5.15 -8.89
C LEU A 26 0.60 -5.31 -10.42
N ASP A 27 0.33 -6.52 -10.91
CA ASP A 27 0.09 -6.77 -12.33
C ASP A 27 -1.41 -6.65 -12.67
N GLY A 28 -1.78 -5.42 -13.05
CA GLY A 28 -3.13 -5.05 -13.47
C GLY A 28 -3.71 -5.90 -14.61
N ARG A 29 -2.85 -6.47 -15.47
CA ARG A 29 -3.27 -7.26 -16.64
C ARG A 29 -3.81 -8.63 -16.24
N LYS A 30 -3.18 -9.28 -15.24
CA LYS A 30 -3.61 -10.60 -14.74
C LYS A 30 -5.04 -10.59 -14.22
N HIS A 31 -5.40 -9.56 -13.45
CA HIS A 31 -6.73 -9.47 -12.84
C HIS A 31 -7.69 -8.51 -13.56
N ARG A 32 -7.26 -7.87 -14.65
CA ARG A 32 -8.05 -6.93 -15.47
C ARG A 32 -8.71 -5.81 -14.65
N ARG A 33 -7.96 -5.20 -13.72
CA ARG A 33 -8.42 -4.05 -12.92
C ARG A 33 -7.36 -2.96 -12.89
N ASN A 34 -7.80 -1.72 -12.72
CA ASN A 34 -6.90 -0.62 -12.39
C ASN A 34 -6.43 -0.74 -10.93
N LEU A 35 -5.28 -0.14 -10.64
CA LEU A 35 -4.69 -0.12 -9.29
C LEU A 35 -4.90 1.21 -8.56
N ASN A 36 -5.72 2.10 -9.12
CA ASN A 36 -6.00 3.40 -8.51
C ASN A 36 -6.89 3.20 -7.29
N VAL A 37 -6.53 3.82 -6.18
CA VAL A 37 -7.27 3.70 -4.92
C VAL A 37 -7.56 5.09 -4.39
N LEU A 38 -8.83 5.33 -4.08
CA LEU A 38 -9.29 6.52 -3.38
C LEU A 38 -9.59 6.14 -1.93
N VAL A 39 -8.96 6.85 -0.99
CA VAL A 39 -9.20 6.66 0.45
C VAL A 39 -9.82 7.93 1.01
N CYS A 40 -11.10 7.85 1.38
CA CYS A 40 -11.86 8.96 1.97
C CYS A 40 -12.10 8.75 3.47
N GLY A 41 -12.08 9.83 4.24
CA GLY A 41 -12.39 9.79 5.68
C GLY A 41 -12.05 11.11 6.36
N GLY A 42 -12.70 11.39 7.49
CA GLY A 42 -12.47 12.62 8.26
C GLY A 42 -11.06 12.75 8.84
N SER A 43 -10.78 13.87 9.51
CA SER A 43 -9.58 14.00 10.34
C SER A 43 -9.58 12.93 11.44
N GLY A 44 -8.43 12.36 11.76
CA GLY A 44 -8.30 11.30 12.76
C GLY A 44 -8.79 9.91 12.33
N ALA A 45 -9.41 9.75 11.14
CA ALA A 45 -9.91 8.45 10.66
C ALA A 45 -8.81 7.40 10.35
N GLY A 46 -7.53 7.76 10.51
CA GLY A 46 -6.42 6.82 10.40
C GLY A 46 -5.99 6.46 8.96
N LYS A 47 -6.34 7.25 7.95
CA LYS A 47 -5.95 7.02 6.54
C LYS A 47 -4.45 6.78 6.36
N THR A 48 -3.62 7.68 6.91
CA THR A 48 -2.15 7.54 6.90
C THR A 48 -1.71 6.25 7.59
N ARG A 49 -2.25 6.00 8.79
CA ARG A 49 -1.85 4.88 9.66
C ARG A 49 -2.22 3.52 9.08
N PHE A 50 -3.42 3.38 8.54
CA PHE A 50 -3.99 2.08 8.16
C PHE A 50 -3.87 1.76 6.67
N TYR A 51 -3.65 2.76 5.82
CA TYR A 51 -3.48 2.53 4.38
C TYR A 51 -2.10 2.94 3.85
N ALA A 52 -1.67 4.19 4.05
CA ALA A 52 -0.44 4.68 3.45
C ALA A 52 0.80 3.98 4.03
N LYS A 53 0.96 3.98 5.36
CA LYS A 53 2.11 3.38 6.04
C LYS A 53 2.30 1.89 5.73
N PRO A 54 1.28 1.01 5.84
CA PRO A 54 1.46 -0.40 5.51
C PRO A 54 1.91 -0.64 4.07
N ASN A 55 1.45 0.17 3.11
CA ASN A 55 1.87 0.03 1.72
C ASN A 55 3.30 0.55 1.48
N ILE A 56 3.71 1.64 2.14
CA ILE A 56 5.10 2.13 2.09
C ILE A 56 6.06 1.12 2.73
N MET A 57 5.70 0.61 3.92
CA MET A 57 6.50 -0.38 4.66
C MET A 57 6.61 -1.72 3.93
N ASN A 58 5.69 -2.02 3.01
CA ASN A 58 5.80 -3.20 2.15
C ASN A 58 6.98 -3.10 1.18
N ALA A 59 7.46 -1.89 0.86
CA ALA A 59 8.70 -1.62 0.14
C ALA A 59 8.85 -2.43 -1.17
N ASN A 60 7.75 -2.66 -1.88
CA ASN A 60 7.66 -3.59 -3.01
C ASN A 60 7.67 -2.90 -4.39
N THR A 61 7.77 -1.57 -4.43
CA THR A 61 7.75 -0.77 -5.65
C THR A 61 8.36 0.60 -5.39
N SER A 62 8.70 1.33 -6.44
CA SER A 62 9.16 2.72 -6.30
C SER A 62 8.03 3.63 -5.81
N PHE A 63 8.33 4.48 -4.82
CA PHE A 63 7.35 5.42 -4.25
C PHE A 63 7.72 6.87 -4.56
N VAL A 64 6.70 7.64 -4.95
CA VAL A 64 6.74 9.12 -4.93
C VAL A 64 5.58 9.56 -4.05
N VAL A 65 5.89 10.25 -2.96
CA VAL A 65 4.92 10.60 -1.91
C VAL A 65 4.98 12.09 -1.64
N LEU A 66 3.82 12.75 -1.69
CA LEU A 66 3.66 14.11 -1.20
C LEU A 66 3.24 14.04 0.28
N ASP A 67 4.15 14.40 1.18
CA ASP A 67 3.94 14.35 2.62
C ASP A 67 4.04 15.75 3.26
N PRO A 68 2.97 16.56 3.21
CA PRO A 68 2.99 17.94 3.71
C PRO A 68 3.18 18.03 5.23
N LYS A 69 3.00 16.92 5.97
CA LYS A 69 3.18 16.88 7.42
C LYS A 69 4.52 16.28 7.85
N GLY A 70 5.25 15.64 6.94
CA GLY A 70 6.49 14.92 7.23
C GLY A 70 6.32 13.64 8.05
N GLU A 71 5.09 13.18 8.30
CA GLU A 71 4.82 12.03 9.19
C GLU A 71 5.16 10.69 8.55
N LEU A 72 5.10 10.56 7.22
CA LEU A 72 5.43 9.33 6.52
C LEU A 72 6.94 9.14 6.46
N LEU A 73 7.68 10.16 6.05
CA LEU A 73 9.15 10.08 5.98
C LEU A 73 9.75 9.86 7.37
N ARG A 74 9.30 10.61 8.39
CA ARG A 74 9.80 10.44 9.76
C ARG A 74 9.55 9.03 10.30
N ASP A 75 8.37 8.46 10.03
CA ASP A 75 7.98 7.20 10.66
C ASP A 75 8.41 5.96 9.84
N THR A 76 8.76 6.10 8.56
CA THR A 76 9.13 4.97 7.68
C THR A 76 10.47 5.13 6.96
N GLY A 77 11.12 6.29 7.04
CA GLY A 77 12.34 6.61 6.29
C GLY A 77 13.49 5.65 6.58
N HIS A 78 13.80 5.37 7.85
CA HIS A 78 14.86 4.42 8.21
C HIS A 78 14.60 3.00 7.68
N LEU A 79 13.33 2.54 7.68
CA LEU A 79 12.99 1.26 7.08
C LEU A 79 13.23 1.27 5.57
N LEU A 80 12.94 2.38 4.89
CA LEU A 80 13.17 2.50 3.45
C LEU A 80 14.67 2.53 3.13
N GLU A 81 15.48 3.26 3.90
CA GLU A 81 16.95 3.25 3.80
C GLU A 81 17.51 1.83 3.95
N GLU A 82 17.06 1.07 4.96
CA GLU A 82 17.44 -0.34 5.16
C GLU A 82 17.02 -1.25 4.00
N LYS A 83 15.95 -0.89 3.28
CA LYS A 83 15.47 -1.59 2.08
C LYS A 83 16.15 -1.12 0.79
N GLY A 84 17.07 -0.16 0.88
CA GLY A 84 17.87 0.36 -0.25
C GLY A 84 17.15 1.41 -1.11
N TYR A 85 16.22 2.16 -0.52
CA TYR A 85 15.55 3.30 -1.15
C TYR A 85 16.32 4.61 -0.97
#